data_AF-A0A1A9GSC9-F1
#
_entry.id   AF-A0A1A9GSC9-F1
#
_cell.length_a   1.000
_cell.length_b   1.000
_cell.length_c   1.000
_cell.angle_alpha   90.00
_cell.angle_beta   90.00
_cell.angle_gamma   90.00
#
_symmetry.space_group_name_H-M   'P 1'
#
loop_
_entity.id
_entity.type
_entity.pdbx_description
1 polymer ?
#
loop_
_entity_poly.entity_id
_entity_poly.type
_entity_poly.pdbx_seq_one_letter_code
_entity_poly.pdbx_strand_id
1 'polypeptide(L)'
;MTVPTSSDPDARLSIGDLADQTGVSPATLRMWEQRHGFPVPQRLESGHRRYLDRDVDAVRRVLESRDAGTRLDAAIERAVKAQQAEAEPRTPSVWAELRRRHPHLAAHRLTKSTLLALSWAIEDEFAARADHAHLFGLFQREVNFERAEKRWNELARVAAATFVFADFEETDVAPPTDGSIRRPVRVPLAPDAPMRREWAVVVDSVDLPIALTAWELPGQEDVPNRDRVFESAWTVEPRAVRDAARVCAQVAADAGIAEAPSALYRLADEPGPGMADLRSVTTLFNRVVAYVDRAPRAHS
;
A
#
# COMPACT_ATOMS: atom_id res chain seq x y z
N MET A 1 -2.33 1.24 -36.27
CA MET A 1 -1.37 2.04 -35.48
C MET A 1 -1.36 1.43 -34.10
N THR A 2 -0.52 0.42 -33.91
CA THR A 2 -0.51 -0.49 -32.76
C THR A 2 0.47 0.07 -31.74
N VAL A 3 -0.02 0.40 -30.55
CA VAL A 3 0.83 0.70 -29.38
C VAL A 3 1.35 -0.64 -28.86
N PRO A 4 2.67 -0.84 -28.67
CA PRO A 4 3.15 -2.05 -28.04
C PRO A 4 2.92 -1.95 -26.53
N THR A 5 2.01 -2.77 -26.03
CA THR A 5 1.93 -3.17 -24.63
C THR A 5 3.11 -4.11 -24.35
N SER A 6 4.07 -3.73 -23.52
CA SER A 6 5.12 -4.66 -23.04
C SER A 6 5.23 -4.60 -21.52
N SER A 7 4.33 -5.33 -20.85
CA SER A 7 4.57 -5.83 -19.50
C SER A 7 4.96 -7.30 -19.64
N ASP A 8 6.16 -7.54 -20.14
CA ASP A 8 6.81 -8.86 -20.13
C ASP A 8 7.90 -8.83 -19.06
N PRO A 9 7.79 -9.59 -17.96
CA PRO A 9 8.78 -9.62 -16.88
C PRO A 9 10.16 -10.14 -17.33
N ASP A 10 10.30 -10.64 -18.56
CA ASP A 10 11.56 -11.03 -19.19
C ASP A 10 12.07 -10.07 -20.28
N ALA A 11 11.43 -8.91 -20.48
CA ALA A 11 11.89 -7.87 -21.41
C ALA A 11 13.17 -7.19 -20.91
N ARG A 12 14.30 -7.85 -21.10
CA ARG A 12 15.60 -7.35 -20.67
C ARG A 12 16.11 -6.24 -21.60
N LEU A 13 16.36 -5.07 -21.03
CA LEU A 13 16.84 -3.87 -21.69
C LEU A 13 18.31 -4.00 -22.11
N SER A 14 18.64 -3.49 -23.30
CA SER A 14 20.05 -3.26 -23.68
C SER A 14 20.60 -2.03 -22.97
N ILE A 15 21.92 -1.80 -23.08
CA ILE A 15 22.52 -0.55 -22.56
C ILE A 15 22.05 0.69 -23.32
N GLY A 16 21.62 0.53 -24.57
CA GLY A 16 21.02 1.62 -25.35
C GLY A 16 19.65 1.98 -24.78
N ASP A 17 18.80 0.98 -24.57
CA ASP A 17 17.46 1.20 -24.01
C ASP A 17 17.52 1.81 -22.61
N LEU A 18 18.45 1.35 -21.77
CA LEU A 18 18.69 1.92 -20.44
C LEU A 18 19.14 3.39 -20.54
N ALA A 19 20.02 3.71 -21.48
CA ALA A 19 20.49 5.08 -21.70
C ALA A 19 19.35 6.00 -22.17
N ASP A 20 18.53 5.53 -23.11
CA ASP A 20 17.40 6.28 -23.66
C ASP A 20 16.35 6.56 -22.58
N GLN A 21 16.05 5.58 -21.72
CA GLN A 21 15.07 5.74 -20.64
C GLN A 21 15.56 6.60 -19.46
N THR A 22 16.87 6.66 -19.22
CA THR A 22 17.46 7.39 -18.08
C THR A 22 18.05 8.75 -18.47
N GLY A 23 18.27 8.99 -19.77
CA GLY A 23 19.00 10.17 -20.26
C GLY A 23 20.51 10.12 -19.97
N VAL A 24 21.04 9.01 -19.45
CA VAL A 24 22.47 8.85 -19.13
C VAL A 24 23.17 8.17 -20.30
N SER A 25 24.26 8.76 -20.80
CA SER A 25 24.96 8.18 -21.94
C SER A 25 25.46 6.74 -21.66
N PRO A 26 25.48 5.84 -22.67
CA PRO A 26 26.01 4.50 -22.49
C PRO A 26 27.46 4.47 -22.00
N ALA A 27 28.27 5.47 -22.37
CA ALA A 27 29.64 5.60 -21.90
C ALA A 27 29.71 5.89 -20.39
N THR A 28 28.83 6.77 -19.90
CA THR A 28 28.72 7.08 -18.46
C THR A 28 28.24 5.86 -17.67
N LEU A 29 27.23 5.15 -18.15
CA LEU A 29 26.74 3.91 -17.51
C LEU A 29 27.83 2.84 -17.42
N ARG A 30 28.63 2.64 -18.49
CA ARG A 30 29.78 1.72 -18.47
C ARG A 30 30.87 2.17 -17.49
N MET A 31 31.11 3.47 -17.39
CA MET A 31 32.08 4.01 -16.44
C MET A 31 31.62 3.76 -15.00
N TRP A 32 30.33 3.94 -14.71
CA TRP A 32 29.77 3.61 -13.40
C TRP A 32 29.86 2.11 -13.11
N GLU A 33 29.56 1.25 -14.09
CA GLU A 33 29.68 -0.21 -13.95
C GLU A 33 31.12 -0.60 -13.61
N GLN A 34 32.09 -0.03 -14.35
CA GLN A 34 33.49 -0.35 -14.17
C GLN A 34 34.07 0.15 -12.83
N ARG A 35 33.70 1.36 -12.40
CA ARG A 35 34.29 1.99 -11.21
C ARG A 35 33.57 1.67 -9.91
N HIS A 36 32.24 1.53 -9.97
CA HIS A 36 31.38 1.41 -8.81
C HIS A 36 30.57 0.11 -8.81
N GLY A 37 30.69 -0.72 -9.85
CA GLY A 37 29.92 -1.96 -9.97
C GLY A 37 28.43 -1.72 -10.23
N PHE A 38 28.03 -0.54 -10.70
CA PHE A 38 26.63 -0.14 -10.84
C PHE A 38 26.36 0.53 -12.21
N PRO A 39 25.25 0.23 -12.91
CA PRO A 39 24.27 -0.83 -12.62
C PRO A 39 24.86 -2.23 -12.82
N VAL A 40 24.22 -3.26 -12.26
CA VAL A 40 24.69 -4.66 -12.34
C VAL A 40 23.99 -5.38 -13.50
N PRO A 41 24.64 -5.55 -14.66
CA PRO A 41 24.00 -6.23 -15.79
C PRO A 41 23.89 -7.73 -15.56
N GLN A 42 22.77 -8.30 -16.01
CA GLN A 42 22.69 -9.73 -16.28
C GLN A 42 23.42 -10.03 -17.59
N ARG A 43 24.30 -11.04 -17.59
CA ARG A 43 24.99 -11.48 -18.80
C ARG A 43 24.23 -12.66 -19.41
N LEU A 44 23.87 -12.54 -20.69
CA LEU A 44 23.37 -13.67 -21.47
C LEU A 44 24.51 -14.64 -21.82
N GLU A 45 24.17 -15.85 -22.25
CA GLU A 45 25.15 -16.83 -22.77
C GLU A 45 25.97 -16.29 -23.94
N SER A 46 25.39 -15.37 -24.73
CA SER A 46 26.07 -14.63 -25.80
C SER A 46 27.07 -13.58 -25.31
N GLY A 47 27.16 -13.33 -24.00
CA GLY A 47 28.03 -12.32 -23.39
C GLY A 47 27.47 -10.90 -23.40
N HIS A 48 26.27 -10.68 -23.98
CA HIS A 48 25.64 -9.36 -23.98
C HIS A 48 25.08 -8.97 -22.61
N ARG A 49 25.24 -7.69 -22.27
CA ARG A 49 24.67 -7.07 -21.05
C ARG A 49 23.17 -6.84 -21.23
N ARG A 50 22.44 -7.13 -20.18
CA ARG A 50 21.00 -6.98 -20.09
C ARG A 50 20.63 -6.39 -18.74
N TYR A 51 19.70 -5.45 -18.76
CA TYR A 51 19.21 -4.73 -17.60
C TYR A 51 17.72 -4.96 -17.44
N LEU A 52 17.22 -4.72 -16.23
CA LEU A 52 15.81 -4.81 -15.89
C LEU A 52 15.25 -3.40 -15.67
N ASP A 53 13.92 -3.27 -15.65
CA ASP A 53 13.26 -1.97 -15.39
C ASP A 53 13.68 -1.38 -14.04
N ARG A 54 13.89 -2.23 -13.02
CA ARG A 54 14.44 -1.80 -11.71
C ARG A 54 15.81 -1.11 -11.81
N ASP A 55 16.60 -1.39 -12.84
CA ASP A 55 17.89 -0.73 -13.06
C ASP A 55 17.69 0.69 -13.62
N VAL A 56 16.63 0.92 -14.39
CA VAL A 56 16.21 2.28 -14.83
C VAL A 56 15.89 3.13 -13.62
N ASP A 57 15.07 2.61 -12.71
CA ASP A 57 14.67 3.31 -11.48
C ASP A 57 15.86 3.55 -10.55
N ALA A 58 16.78 2.58 -10.45
CA ALA A 58 18.00 2.76 -9.68
C ALA A 58 18.87 3.89 -10.25
N VAL A 59 19.04 3.96 -11.57
CA VAL A 59 19.82 5.04 -12.22
C VAL A 59 19.15 6.40 -12.00
N ARG A 60 17.82 6.50 -12.13
CA ARG A 60 17.06 7.73 -11.84
C ARG A 60 17.26 8.21 -10.41
N ARG A 61 17.20 7.31 -9.42
CA ARG A 61 17.47 7.62 -8.00
C ARG A 61 18.88 8.15 -7.76
N VAL A 62 19.88 7.65 -8.49
CA VAL A 62 21.24 8.19 -8.44
C VAL A 62 21.27 9.62 -8.98
N LEU A 63 20.61 9.89 -10.12
CA LEU A 63 20.53 11.24 -10.69
C LEU A 63 19.87 12.22 -9.74
N GLU A 64 18.70 11.88 -9.18
CA GLU A 64 17.99 12.71 -8.21
C GLU A 64 18.84 13.02 -6.97
N SER A 65 19.55 12.02 -6.44
CA SER A 65 20.44 12.21 -5.29
C SER A 65 21.61 13.13 -5.61
N ARG A 66 22.13 13.07 -6.85
CA ARG A 66 23.22 13.94 -7.31
C ARG A 66 22.75 15.38 -7.54
N ASP A 67 21.55 15.55 -8.07
CA ASP A 67 20.93 16.87 -8.23
C ASP A 67 20.67 17.52 -6.86
N ALA A 68 20.42 16.70 -5.83
CA ALA A 68 20.37 17.13 -4.43
C ALA A 68 21.75 17.35 -3.77
N GLY A 69 22.85 17.31 -4.54
CA GLY A 69 24.22 17.59 -4.06
C GLY A 69 24.96 16.40 -3.45
N THR A 70 24.42 15.19 -3.53
CA THR A 70 25.09 13.98 -3.02
C THR A 70 26.23 13.56 -3.95
N ARG A 71 27.37 13.15 -3.37
CA ARG A 71 28.50 12.58 -4.15
C ARG A 71 28.06 11.30 -4.87
N LEU A 72 28.58 11.05 -6.07
CA LEU A 72 28.20 9.90 -6.91
C LEU A 72 28.30 8.56 -6.17
N ASP A 73 29.38 8.30 -5.44
CA ASP A 73 29.56 7.06 -4.67
C ASP A 73 28.44 6.85 -3.64
N ALA A 74 28.14 7.88 -2.85
CA ALA A 74 27.08 7.84 -1.84
C ALA A 74 25.68 7.75 -2.46
N ALA A 75 25.47 8.37 -3.62
CA ALA A 75 24.22 8.26 -4.37
C ALA A 75 24.00 6.84 -4.90
N ILE A 76 25.05 6.20 -5.43
CA ILE A 76 25.04 4.80 -5.87
C ILE A 76 24.79 3.87 -4.67
N GLU A 77 25.53 4.02 -3.57
CA GLU A 77 25.32 3.22 -2.36
C GLU A 77 23.89 3.32 -1.83
N ARG A 78 23.31 4.52 -1.83
CA ARG A 78 21.92 4.75 -1.41
C ARG A 78 20.92 4.08 -2.35
N ALA A 79 21.13 4.19 -3.67
CA ALA A 79 20.27 3.55 -4.66
C ALA A 79 20.35 2.02 -4.58
N VAL A 80 21.55 1.46 -4.42
CA VAL A 80 21.77 0.02 -4.23
C VAL A 80 21.12 -0.46 -2.93
N LYS A 81 21.28 0.25 -1.82
CA LYS A 81 20.60 -0.09 -0.56
C LYS A 81 19.07 -0.05 -0.71
N ALA A 82 18.53 0.94 -1.41
CA ALA A 82 17.10 1.01 -1.68
C ALA A 82 16.60 -0.17 -2.54
N GLN A 83 17.35 -0.52 -3.59
CA GLN A 83 17.06 -1.66 -4.46
C GLN A 83 17.19 -3.01 -3.73
N GLN A 84 18.20 -3.17 -2.87
CA GLN A 84 18.37 -4.36 -2.04
C GLN A 84 17.26 -4.49 -1.00
N ALA A 85 16.91 -3.38 -0.33
CA ALA A 85 15.75 -3.37 0.54
C ALA A 85 14.50 -3.78 -0.24
N GLU A 86 14.31 -3.33 -1.49
CA GLU A 86 13.18 -3.69 -2.37
C GLU A 86 13.19 -5.16 -2.82
N ALA A 87 14.36 -5.80 -2.84
CA ALA A 87 14.54 -7.17 -3.31
C ALA A 87 14.50 -8.24 -2.21
N GLU A 88 14.67 -7.88 -0.93
CA GLU A 88 14.41 -8.83 0.16
C GLU A 88 12.93 -9.26 0.13
N PRO A 89 12.60 -10.56 0.31
CA PRO A 89 11.22 -10.99 0.48
C PRO A 89 10.68 -10.34 1.75
N ARG A 90 10.02 -9.19 1.57
CA ARG A 90 9.44 -8.44 2.68
C ARG A 90 8.15 -9.11 3.05
N THR A 91 8.02 -9.47 4.32
CA THR A 91 6.71 -9.85 4.84
C THR A 91 5.82 -8.60 4.79
N PRO A 92 4.73 -8.62 4.01
CA PRO A 92 3.96 -7.42 3.75
C PRO A 92 3.27 -6.90 5.01
N SER A 93 3.33 -5.58 5.20
CA SER A 93 2.82 -4.86 6.37
C SER A 93 2.49 -3.43 5.94
N VAL A 94 1.25 -3.00 6.18
CA VAL A 94 0.82 -1.63 5.86
C VAL A 94 1.51 -0.66 6.81
N TRP A 95 1.58 -1.02 8.10
CA TRP A 95 2.26 -0.23 9.12
C TRP A 95 3.74 0.00 8.77
N ALA A 96 4.49 -1.08 8.54
CA ALA A 96 5.93 -0.98 8.29
C ALA A 96 6.24 -0.23 6.99
N GLU A 97 5.43 -0.41 5.95
CA GLU A 97 5.57 0.34 4.69
C GLU A 97 5.44 1.84 4.92
N LEU A 98 4.38 2.27 5.60
CA LEU A 98 4.13 3.68 5.87
C LEU A 98 5.19 4.29 6.77
N ARG A 99 5.62 3.58 7.83
CA ARG A 99 6.72 4.05 8.69
C ARG A 99 8.03 4.22 7.94
N ARG A 100 8.30 3.38 6.93
CA ARG A 100 9.53 3.42 6.15
C ARG A 100 9.51 4.52 5.07
N ARG A 101 8.42 4.61 4.31
CA ARG A 101 8.30 5.56 3.19
C ARG A 101 7.87 6.95 3.60
N HIS A 102 7.11 7.07 4.68
CA HIS A 102 6.52 8.31 5.17
C HIS A 102 6.87 8.52 6.65
N PRO A 103 8.16 8.65 7.01
CA PRO A 103 8.61 8.69 8.40
C PRO A 103 8.11 9.92 9.17
N HIS A 104 7.64 10.96 8.47
CA HIS A 104 7.05 12.18 9.04
C HIS A 104 5.64 11.98 9.58
N LEU A 105 4.93 10.90 9.21
CA LEU A 105 3.60 10.62 9.74
C LEU A 105 3.67 10.42 11.25
N ALA A 106 2.76 11.06 11.99
CA ALA A 106 2.70 10.94 13.43
C ALA A 106 2.19 9.55 13.85
N ALA A 107 2.87 8.94 14.81
CA ALA A 107 2.43 7.71 15.46
C ALA A 107 1.79 8.03 16.81
N HIS A 108 0.64 7.40 17.08
CA HIS A 108 -0.15 7.60 18.29
C HIS A 108 -0.50 6.25 18.90
N ARG A 109 -0.46 6.17 20.23
CA ARG A 109 -1.02 5.03 20.96
C ARG A 109 -2.49 5.26 21.21
N LEU A 110 -3.34 4.45 20.58
CA LEU A 110 -4.79 4.55 20.66
C LEU A 110 -5.39 3.23 21.16
N THR A 111 -6.51 3.31 21.86
CA THR A 111 -7.26 2.09 22.25
C THR A 111 -8.05 1.54 21.07
N LYS A 112 -8.43 0.26 21.13
CA LYS A 112 -9.33 -0.37 20.15
C LYS A 112 -10.64 0.41 20.01
N SER A 113 -11.18 0.94 21.10
CA SER A 113 -12.39 1.75 21.07
C SER A 113 -12.23 3.03 20.24
N THR A 114 -11.08 3.70 20.35
CA THR A 114 -10.74 4.88 19.54
C THR A 114 -10.50 4.51 18.08
N LEU A 115 -9.83 3.39 17.81
CA LEU A 115 -9.65 2.91 16.43
C LEU A 115 -10.97 2.57 15.75
N LEU A 116 -11.91 1.93 16.45
CA LEU A 116 -13.26 1.67 15.94
C LEU A 116 -13.98 2.97 15.59
N ALA A 117 -13.89 3.99 16.45
CA ALA A 117 -14.47 5.31 16.21
C ALA A 117 -13.88 5.98 14.95
N LEU A 118 -12.56 5.90 14.77
CA LEU A 118 -11.87 6.40 13.57
C LEU A 118 -12.29 5.63 12.31
N SER A 119 -12.30 4.30 12.36
CA SER A 119 -12.75 3.45 11.26
C SER A 119 -14.18 3.78 10.83
N TRP A 120 -15.12 3.90 11.77
CA TRP A 120 -16.51 4.25 11.43
C TRP A 120 -16.63 5.64 10.82
N ALA A 121 -15.89 6.62 11.32
CA ALA A 121 -15.87 7.95 10.75
C ALA A 121 -15.40 7.92 9.28
N ILE A 122 -14.30 7.22 9.00
CA ILE A 122 -13.74 7.05 7.64
C ILE A 122 -14.74 6.34 6.73
N GLU A 123 -15.29 5.22 7.19
CA GLU A 123 -16.24 4.40 6.44
C GLU A 123 -17.54 5.16 6.11
N ASP A 124 -18.10 5.92 7.06
CA ASP A 124 -19.29 6.73 6.76
C ASP A 124 -18.95 7.87 5.80
N GLU A 125 -17.75 8.43 5.90
CA GLU A 125 -17.30 9.55 5.07
C GLU A 125 -17.04 9.08 3.64
N PHE A 126 -16.56 7.85 3.46
CA PHE A 126 -16.51 7.15 2.19
C PHE A 126 -17.92 6.87 1.64
N ALA A 127 -18.81 6.29 2.45
CA ALA A 127 -20.18 5.98 2.04
C ALA A 127 -20.96 7.21 1.55
N ALA A 128 -20.71 8.37 2.15
CA ALA A 128 -21.38 9.62 1.80
C ALA A 128 -20.95 10.20 0.43
N ARG A 129 -19.77 9.83 -0.09
CA ARG A 129 -19.25 10.38 -1.36
C ARG A 129 -19.66 9.60 -2.60
N ALA A 130 -20.06 8.34 -2.45
CA ALA A 130 -20.33 7.44 -3.58
C ALA A 130 -19.18 7.41 -4.61
N ASP A 131 -17.93 7.50 -4.14
CA ASP A 131 -16.73 7.52 -4.97
C ASP A 131 -16.36 6.09 -5.43
N HIS A 132 -15.86 5.96 -6.65
CA HIS A 132 -15.33 4.73 -7.22
C HIS A 132 -13.91 4.41 -6.67
N ALA A 133 -13.77 4.40 -5.35
CA ALA A 133 -12.51 4.17 -4.64
C ALA A 133 -12.14 2.68 -4.53
N HIS A 134 -10.87 2.40 -4.25
CA HIS A 134 -10.44 1.09 -3.76
C HIS A 134 -10.44 1.09 -2.23
N LEU A 135 -11.21 0.19 -1.64
CA LEU A 135 -11.37 0.07 -0.19
C LEU A 135 -10.67 -1.20 0.32
N PHE A 136 -9.87 -1.08 1.37
CA PHE A 136 -9.18 -2.20 2.01
C PHE A 136 -9.40 -2.17 3.52
N GLY A 137 -9.74 -3.31 4.11
CA GLY A 137 -9.97 -3.48 5.54
C GLY A 137 -9.20 -4.64 6.13
N LEU A 138 -8.34 -4.39 7.11
CA LEU A 138 -7.63 -5.45 7.85
C LEU A 138 -8.36 -5.69 9.17
N PHE A 139 -8.97 -6.86 9.30
CA PHE A 139 -9.81 -7.23 10.44
C PHE A 139 -9.07 -8.07 11.49
N GLN A 140 -7.83 -8.45 11.22
CA GLN A 140 -7.04 -9.43 11.96
C GLN A 140 -7.67 -10.83 11.91
N ARG A 141 -8.90 -10.99 12.42
CA ARG A 141 -9.64 -12.25 12.55
C ARG A 141 -10.99 -12.22 11.84
N GLU A 142 -11.45 -13.35 11.31
CA GLU A 142 -12.72 -13.48 10.60
C GLU A 142 -13.90 -13.01 11.46
N VAL A 143 -13.94 -13.38 12.74
CA VAL A 143 -14.98 -12.95 13.69
C VAL A 143 -15.11 -11.42 13.83
N ASN A 144 -14.03 -10.67 13.57
CA ASN A 144 -14.10 -9.21 13.56
C ASN A 144 -14.76 -8.71 12.26
N PHE A 145 -14.49 -9.35 11.12
CA PHE A 145 -15.14 -9.04 9.85
C PHE A 145 -16.63 -9.39 9.87
N GLU A 146 -17.02 -10.55 10.39
CA GLU A 146 -18.44 -10.95 10.51
C GLU A 146 -19.31 -9.88 11.19
N ARG A 147 -18.75 -9.21 12.21
CA ARG A 147 -19.43 -8.11 12.92
C ARG A 147 -19.61 -6.86 12.05
N ALA A 148 -18.73 -6.65 11.07
CA ALA A 148 -18.73 -5.52 10.15
C ALA A 148 -19.30 -5.86 8.77
N GLU A 149 -19.55 -7.13 8.46
CA GLU A 149 -19.84 -7.66 7.13
C GLU A 149 -21.03 -6.96 6.47
N LYS A 150 -22.15 -6.80 7.19
CA LYS A 150 -23.32 -6.08 6.67
C LYS A 150 -22.98 -4.67 6.21
N ARG A 151 -22.15 -3.97 6.99
CA ARG A 151 -21.74 -2.59 6.69
C ARG A 151 -20.77 -2.57 5.50
N TRP A 152 -19.79 -3.45 5.49
CA TRP A 152 -18.82 -3.54 4.40
C TRP A 152 -19.43 -4.01 3.07
N ASN A 153 -20.51 -4.80 3.12
CA ASN A 153 -21.34 -5.10 1.95
C ASN A 153 -22.00 -3.85 1.36
N GLU A 154 -22.46 -2.91 2.19
CA GLU A 154 -23.00 -1.63 1.70
C GLU A 154 -21.90 -0.75 1.08
N LEU A 155 -20.72 -0.70 1.71
CA LEU A 155 -19.56 0.04 1.16
C LEU A 155 -19.12 -0.52 -0.20
N ALA A 156 -19.12 -1.86 -0.35
CA ALA A 156 -18.73 -2.53 -1.58
C ALA A 156 -19.64 -2.20 -2.78
N ARG A 157 -20.89 -1.78 -2.54
CA ARG A 157 -21.83 -1.41 -3.63
C ARG A 157 -21.39 -0.16 -4.39
N VAL A 158 -20.72 0.77 -3.72
CA VAL A 158 -20.26 2.04 -4.32
C VAL A 158 -18.79 2.01 -4.70
N ALA A 159 -17.98 1.19 -4.02
CA ALA A 159 -16.55 1.06 -4.29
C ALA A 159 -16.25 0.46 -5.68
N ALA A 160 -15.10 0.84 -6.25
CA ALA A 160 -14.56 0.19 -7.44
C ALA A 160 -14.09 -1.25 -7.15
N ALA A 161 -13.51 -1.46 -5.97
CA ALA A 161 -13.21 -2.77 -5.41
C ALA A 161 -13.14 -2.66 -3.88
N THR A 162 -13.45 -3.75 -3.18
CA THR A 162 -13.36 -3.83 -1.73
C THR A 162 -12.67 -5.14 -1.35
N PHE A 163 -11.59 -5.06 -0.59
CA PHE A 163 -10.84 -6.21 -0.11
C PHE A 163 -10.82 -6.22 1.42
N VAL A 164 -11.03 -7.38 2.01
CA VAL A 164 -10.97 -7.58 3.46
C VAL A 164 -9.99 -8.67 3.80
N PHE A 165 -9.17 -8.44 4.83
CA PHE A 165 -8.04 -9.30 5.19
C PHE A 165 -8.22 -9.83 6.61
N ALA A 166 -8.17 -11.15 6.78
CA ALA A 166 -8.31 -11.83 8.07
C ALA A 166 -7.74 -13.27 8.01
N ASP A 167 -7.85 -14.07 9.07
CA ASP A 167 -7.63 -15.53 9.03
C ASP A 167 -8.78 -16.30 8.39
N PHE A 168 -9.21 -15.89 7.20
CA PHE A 168 -10.14 -16.73 6.45
C PHE A 168 -9.49 -18.09 6.17
N GLU A 169 -10.24 -19.17 6.38
CA GLU A 169 -9.77 -20.52 6.07
C GLU A 169 -9.78 -20.80 4.55
N GLU A 170 -10.65 -20.11 3.79
CA GLU A 170 -10.78 -20.24 2.35
C GLU A 170 -10.79 -18.86 1.66
N THR A 171 -10.16 -18.77 0.49
CA THR A 171 -10.43 -17.69 -0.48
C THR A 171 -11.83 -17.90 -1.04
N ASP A 172 -12.70 -16.90 -0.93
CA ASP A 172 -14.09 -17.01 -1.41
C ASP A 172 -14.12 -17.53 -2.87
N VAL A 173 -14.89 -18.59 -3.09
CA VAL A 173 -15.01 -19.29 -4.36
C VAL A 173 -15.77 -18.42 -5.34
N ALA A 174 -15.11 -18.04 -6.45
CA ALA A 174 -15.60 -17.42 -7.69
C ALA A 174 -16.72 -16.35 -7.58
N PRO A 175 -16.52 -15.15 -8.17
CA PRO A 175 -17.56 -14.12 -8.15
C PRO A 175 -18.89 -14.65 -8.71
N PRO A 176 -20.05 -14.26 -8.15
CA PRO A 176 -21.34 -14.70 -8.66
C PRO A 176 -21.46 -14.40 -10.15
N THR A 177 -21.79 -15.44 -10.93
CA THR A 177 -21.85 -15.44 -12.41
C THR A 177 -22.89 -14.47 -12.98
N ASP A 178 -23.79 -13.99 -12.13
CA ASP A 178 -24.78 -12.97 -12.45
C ASP A 178 -24.40 -11.72 -11.66
N GLY A 179 -24.01 -10.64 -12.35
CA GLY A 179 -23.37 -9.43 -11.83
C GLY A 179 -24.21 -8.58 -10.86
N SER A 180 -24.79 -9.22 -9.85
CA SER A 180 -25.96 -8.76 -9.13
C SER A 180 -25.63 -8.14 -7.77
N ILE A 181 -24.49 -8.41 -7.12
CA ILE A 181 -24.07 -7.68 -5.90
C ILE A 181 -22.54 -7.64 -5.79
N ARG A 182 -21.93 -6.44 -5.82
CA ARG A 182 -20.52 -6.26 -5.42
C ARG A 182 -20.39 -6.55 -3.92
N ARG A 183 -19.53 -7.52 -3.57
CA ARG A 183 -19.24 -7.91 -2.18
C ARG A 183 -17.75 -7.69 -1.87
N PRO A 184 -17.38 -7.55 -0.59
CA PRO A 184 -15.98 -7.56 -0.20
C PRO A 184 -15.30 -8.86 -0.61
N VAL A 185 -14.17 -8.76 -1.29
CA VAL A 185 -13.29 -9.89 -1.63
C VAL A 185 -12.52 -10.29 -0.37
N ARG A 186 -12.68 -11.54 0.05
CA ARG A 186 -12.01 -12.08 1.25
C ARG A 186 -10.59 -12.54 0.90
N VAL A 187 -9.59 -11.97 1.58
CA VAL A 187 -8.17 -12.25 1.38
C VAL A 187 -7.63 -12.96 2.63
N PRO A 188 -7.29 -14.26 2.57
CA PRO A 188 -6.74 -14.97 3.70
C PRO A 188 -5.32 -14.49 4.01
N LEU A 189 -5.03 -14.29 5.29
CA LEU A 189 -3.71 -13.97 5.80
C LEU A 189 -3.07 -15.23 6.39
N ALA A 190 -1.84 -15.52 5.99
CA ALA A 190 -1.06 -16.61 6.57
C ALA A 190 -0.90 -16.43 8.10
N PRO A 191 -0.81 -17.51 8.89
CA PRO A 191 -0.72 -17.43 10.35
C PRO A 191 0.43 -16.57 10.89
N ASP A 192 1.53 -16.50 10.16
CA ASP A 192 2.75 -15.76 10.48
C ASP A 192 2.84 -14.37 9.81
N ALA A 193 1.85 -13.99 9.00
CA ALA A 193 1.83 -12.69 8.34
C ALA A 193 1.71 -11.55 9.38
N PRO A 194 2.55 -10.51 9.35
CA PRO A 194 2.48 -9.35 10.25
C PRO A 194 1.11 -8.69 10.26
N MET A 195 0.44 -8.66 9.10
CA MET A 195 -0.92 -8.12 8.94
C MET A 195 -1.97 -8.85 9.80
N ARG A 196 -1.69 -10.05 10.35
CA ARG A 196 -2.55 -10.72 11.36
C ARG A 196 -2.69 -9.92 12.65
N ARG A 197 -1.74 -9.02 12.92
CA ARG A 197 -1.72 -8.13 14.09
C ARG A 197 -2.00 -6.68 13.73
N GLU A 198 -2.31 -6.40 12.46
CA GLU A 198 -2.60 -5.07 11.97
C GLU A 198 -4.09 -4.83 11.83
N TRP A 199 -4.47 -3.59 12.11
CA TRP A 199 -5.77 -3.02 11.86
C TRP A 199 -5.58 -1.93 10.82
N ALA A 200 -6.37 -1.93 9.76
CA ALA A 200 -6.31 -0.84 8.79
C ALA A 200 -7.63 -0.62 8.07
N VAL A 201 -7.88 0.63 7.73
CA VAL A 201 -8.93 1.05 6.78
C VAL A 201 -8.24 1.99 5.79
N VAL A 202 -8.14 1.55 4.54
CA VAL A 202 -7.49 2.30 3.46
C VAL A 202 -8.52 2.57 2.37
N VAL A 203 -8.71 3.84 2.04
CA VAL A 203 -9.58 4.34 0.99
C VAL A 203 -8.70 5.07 -0.02
N ASP A 204 -8.29 4.38 -1.08
CA ASP A 204 -7.59 5.04 -2.19
C ASP A 204 -8.62 5.63 -3.15
N SER A 205 -8.74 6.95 -3.09
CA SER A 205 -9.72 7.72 -3.84
C SER A 205 -9.09 9.03 -4.33
N VAL A 206 -9.72 9.66 -5.33
CA VAL A 206 -9.22 10.94 -5.88
C VAL A 206 -9.63 12.10 -4.98
N ASP A 207 -10.85 12.09 -4.45
CA ASP A 207 -11.43 13.22 -3.73
C ASP A 207 -10.99 13.30 -2.27
N LEU A 208 -10.93 12.14 -1.59
CA LEU A 208 -10.52 12.05 -0.19
C LEU A 208 -9.79 10.74 0.06
N PRO A 209 -8.50 10.65 -0.31
CA PRO A 209 -7.69 9.50 0.06
C PRO A 209 -7.49 9.49 1.56
N ILE A 210 -7.72 8.34 2.21
CA ILE A 210 -7.51 8.17 3.65
C ILE A 210 -6.85 6.82 3.91
N ALA A 211 -5.81 6.80 4.74
CA ALA A 211 -5.29 5.57 5.32
C ALA A 211 -5.27 5.70 6.84
N LEU A 212 -5.91 4.76 7.52
CA LEU A 212 -5.71 4.47 8.94
C LEU A 212 -5.00 3.12 9.02
N THR A 213 -3.87 3.06 9.72
CA THR A 213 -3.15 1.83 10.01
C THR A 213 -2.79 1.79 11.48
N ALA A 214 -2.79 0.61 12.06
CA ALA A 214 -2.41 0.37 13.43
C ALA A 214 -1.93 -1.06 13.61
N TRP A 215 -1.11 -1.30 14.63
CA TRP A 215 -0.68 -2.65 15.00
C TRP A 215 -0.81 -2.86 16.51
N GLU A 216 -1.26 -4.05 16.90
CA GLU A 216 -1.53 -4.40 18.29
C GLU A 216 -0.22 -4.66 19.05
N LEU A 217 0.02 -3.91 20.12
CA LEU A 217 1.20 -4.11 20.97
C LEU A 217 1.16 -5.51 21.63
N PRO A 218 2.29 -6.22 21.73
CA PRO A 218 2.34 -7.53 22.37
C PRO A 218 2.01 -7.46 23.88
N GLY A 219 1.59 -8.58 24.47
CA GLY A 219 1.39 -8.70 25.92
C GLY A 219 0.05 -8.16 26.44
N GLN A 220 -1.00 -8.16 25.61
CA GLN A 220 -2.33 -7.61 25.95
C GLN A 220 -3.42 -8.69 26.07
N GLU A 221 -3.02 -9.91 26.42
CA GLU A 221 -3.91 -11.08 26.54
C GLU A 221 -4.98 -10.85 27.62
N ASP A 222 -4.59 -10.26 28.75
CA ASP A 222 -5.46 -9.95 29.89
C ASP A 222 -6.13 -8.56 29.82
N VAL A 223 -5.83 -7.77 28.79
CA VAL A 223 -6.42 -6.43 28.62
C VAL A 223 -7.82 -6.56 28.04
N PRO A 224 -8.85 -5.93 28.63
CA PRO A 224 -10.20 -5.93 28.06
C PRO A 224 -10.18 -5.53 26.58
N ASN A 225 -10.91 -6.27 25.74
CA ASN A 225 -10.79 -6.13 24.28
C ASN A 225 -10.94 -4.68 23.77
N ARG A 226 -11.79 -3.85 24.41
CA ARG A 226 -12.01 -2.44 24.02
C ARG A 226 -10.84 -1.52 24.38
N ASP A 227 -10.06 -1.90 25.38
CA ASP A 227 -9.00 -1.08 25.98
C ASP A 227 -7.61 -1.47 25.46
N ARG A 228 -7.52 -2.56 24.69
CA ARG A 228 -6.30 -2.96 23.98
C ARG A 228 -5.73 -1.79 23.19
N VAL A 229 -4.43 -1.58 23.34
CA VAL A 229 -3.69 -0.44 22.80
C VAL A 229 -2.97 -0.84 21.53
N PHE A 230 -3.03 0.05 20.56
CA PHE A 230 -2.40 -0.09 19.27
C PHE A 230 -1.52 1.13 19.05
N GLU A 231 -0.36 0.92 18.44
CA GLU A 231 0.35 2.03 17.83
C GLU A 231 -0.24 2.24 16.43
N SER A 232 -0.59 3.48 16.13
CA SER A 232 -1.46 3.83 15.01
C SER A 232 -1.01 5.12 14.33
N ALA A 233 -1.34 5.24 13.05
CA ALA A 233 -1.08 6.41 12.25
C ALA A 233 -2.24 6.54 11.26
N TRP A 234 -2.58 7.77 10.93
CA TRP A 234 -3.54 8.05 9.88
C TRP A 234 -3.08 9.23 9.04
N THR A 235 -3.52 9.27 7.79
CA THR A 235 -3.11 10.29 6.84
C THR A 235 -4.15 10.46 5.73
N VAL A 236 -4.16 11.66 5.15
CA VAL A 236 -4.89 11.99 3.92
C VAL A 236 -3.93 12.35 2.78
N GLU A 237 -2.62 12.10 2.96
CA GLU A 237 -1.61 12.36 1.94
C GLU A 237 -1.73 11.33 0.80
N PRO A 238 -2.04 11.74 -0.45
CA PRO A 238 -2.37 10.81 -1.52
C PRO A 238 -1.30 9.74 -1.76
N ARG A 239 -0.01 10.11 -1.74
CA ARG A 239 1.10 9.17 -1.94
C ARG A 239 1.19 8.12 -0.84
N ALA A 240 1.00 8.51 0.42
CA ALA A 240 1.00 7.58 1.54
C ALA A 240 -0.19 6.60 1.45
N VAL A 241 -1.38 7.12 1.12
CA VAL A 241 -2.57 6.27 0.92
C VAL A 241 -2.37 5.30 -0.24
N ARG A 242 -1.78 5.76 -1.36
CA ARG A 242 -1.45 4.91 -2.51
C ARG A 242 -0.47 3.80 -2.15
N ASP A 243 0.58 4.09 -1.41
CA ASP A 243 1.53 3.09 -0.95
C ASP A 243 0.87 2.04 -0.04
N ALA A 244 0.01 2.46 0.89
CA ALA A 244 -0.76 1.53 1.73
C ALA A 244 -1.69 0.63 0.91
N ALA A 245 -2.41 1.20 -0.07
CA ALA A 245 -3.29 0.46 -0.97
C ALA A 245 -2.53 -0.54 -1.84
N ARG A 246 -1.34 -0.16 -2.36
CA ARG A 246 -0.46 -1.06 -3.12
C ARG A 246 -0.01 -2.25 -2.29
N VAL A 247 0.33 -2.06 -1.01
CA VAL A 247 0.65 -3.19 -0.11
C VAL A 247 -0.52 -4.15 0.00
N CYS A 248 -1.73 -3.65 0.29
CA CYS A 248 -2.92 -4.48 0.39
C CYS A 248 -3.20 -5.24 -0.92
N ALA A 249 -3.14 -4.56 -2.06
CA ALA A 249 -3.38 -5.17 -3.37
C ALA A 249 -2.30 -6.21 -3.73
N GLN A 250 -1.04 -5.98 -3.34
CA GLN A 250 0.03 -6.95 -3.53
C GLN A 250 -0.19 -8.20 -2.67
N VAL A 251 -0.58 -8.05 -1.40
CA VAL A 251 -0.92 -9.20 -0.55
C VAL A 251 -2.06 -10.01 -1.13
N ALA A 252 -3.08 -9.35 -1.66
CA ALA A 252 -4.18 -10.04 -2.34
C ALA A 252 -3.70 -10.80 -3.58
N ALA A 253 -2.80 -10.21 -4.38
CA ALA A 253 -2.23 -10.88 -5.55
C ALA A 253 -1.37 -12.09 -5.15
N ASP A 254 -0.53 -11.96 -4.13
CA ASP A 254 0.31 -13.05 -3.60
C ASP A 254 -0.54 -14.20 -3.03
N ALA A 255 -1.72 -13.88 -2.49
CA ALA A 255 -2.72 -14.85 -2.05
C ALA A 255 -3.54 -15.49 -3.20
N GLY A 256 -3.27 -15.13 -4.46
CA GLY A 256 -3.94 -15.70 -5.63
C GLY A 256 -5.34 -15.14 -5.91
N ILE A 257 -5.69 -13.97 -5.37
CA ILE A 257 -7.00 -13.34 -5.57
C ILE A 257 -7.15 -12.81 -7.01
N ALA A 258 -8.21 -13.22 -7.70
CA ALA A 258 -8.42 -12.93 -9.12
C ALA A 258 -8.61 -11.43 -9.43
N GLU A 259 -9.20 -10.67 -8.51
CA GLU A 259 -9.46 -9.24 -8.65
C GLU A 259 -8.21 -8.37 -8.40
N ALA A 260 -7.19 -8.92 -7.73
CA ALA A 260 -6.03 -8.17 -7.29
C ALA A 260 -5.18 -7.59 -8.43
N PRO A 261 -4.91 -8.29 -9.56
CA PRO A 261 -4.19 -7.72 -10.69
C PRO A 261 -4.87 -6.47 -11.28
N SER A 262 -6.21 -6.44 -11.34
CA SER A 262 -6.94 -5.26 -11.81
C SER A 262 -6.78 -4.08 -10.84
N ALA A 263 -6.82 -4.35 -9.53
CA ALA A 263 -6.57 -3.32 -8.52
C ALA A 263 -5.13 -2.79 -8.60
N LEU A 264 -4.13 -3.67 -8.70
CA LEU A 264 -2.72 -3.28 -8.86
C LEU A 264 -2.51 -2.42 -10.10
N TYR A 265 -3.11 -2.79 -11.24
CA TYR A 265 -3.04 -1.98 -12.46
C TYR A 265 -3.58 -0.56 -12.25
N ARG A 266 -4.73 -0.40 -11.58
CA ARG A 266 -5.30 0.93 -11.29
C ARG A 266 -4.49 1.71 -10.26
N LEU A 267 -3.77 1.03 -9.38
CA LEU A 267 -2.88 1.62 -8.39
C LEU A 267 -1.46 1.87 -8.93
N ALA A 268 -1.15 1.47 -10.17
CA ALA A 268 0.20 1.57 -10.73
C ALA A 268 0.65 3.03 -10.89
N ASP A 269 -0.24 3.91 -11.33
CA ASP A 269 0.06 5.32 -11.51
C ASP A 269 0.23 6.03 -10.15
N GLU A 270 1.04 7.08 -10.14
CA GLU A 270 1.08 7.98 -8.98
C GLU A 270 -0.25 8.74 -8.86
N PRO A 271 -0.74 8.97 -7.63
CA PRO A 271 -1.96 9.73 -7.44
C PRO A 271 -1.73 11.15 -7.96
N GLY A 272 -2.73 11.69 -8.66
CA GLY A 272 -2.70 13.09 -9.08
C GLY A 272 -2.52 14.02 -7.89
N PRO A 273 -2.10 15.29 -8.10
CA PRO A 273 -2.02 16.29 -7.04
C PRO A 273 -3.43 16.67 -6.55
N GLY A 274 -4.08 15.75 -5.83
CA GLY A 274 -5.32 15.98 -5.11
C GLY A 274 -4.97 16.60 -3.77
N MET A 275 -5.17 17.91 -3.61
CA MET A 275 -5.35 18.44 -2.27
C MET A 275 -6.66 17.83 -1.77
N ALA A 276 -6.60 16.95 -0.78
CA ALA A 276 -7.80 16.54 -0.04
C ALA A 276 -8.57 17.82 0.30
N ASP A 277 -9.82 17.92 -0.17
CA ASP A 277 -10.62 19.12 0.02
C ASP A 277 -10.69 19.45 1.53
N LEU A 278 -10.29 20.66 1.93
CA LEU A 278 -10.24 21.04 3.34
C LEU A 278 -11.59 20.87 4.04
N ARG A 279 -12.69 21.04 3.30
CA ARG A 279 -14.05 20.80 3.81
C ARG A 279 -14.30 19.32 4.10
N SER A 280 -13.79 18.46 3.22
CA SER A 280 -13.83 17.01 3.36
C SER A 280 -13.04 16.53 4.57
N VAL A 281 -11.82 17.05 4.78
CA VAL A 281 -11.01 16.79 5.98
C VAL A 281 -11.71 17.27 7.26
N THR A 282 -12.31 18.46 7.23
CA THR A 282 -13.06 19.00 8.37
C THR A 282 -14.27 18.13 8.72
N THR A 283 -14.98 17.62 7.72
CA THR A 283 -16.16 16.75 7.92
C THR A 283 -15.76 15.42 8.54
N LEU A 284 -14.68 14.81 8.04
CA LEU A 284 -14.09 13.61 8.63
C LEU A 284 -13.73 13.85 10.10
N PHE A 285 -13.02 14.94 10.40
CA PHE A 285 -12.60 15.26 11.76
C PHE A 285 -13.80 15.42 12.72
N ASN A 286 -14.85 16.13 12.29
CA ASN A 286 -16.06 16.29 13.09
C ASN A 286 -16.76 14.95 13.39
N ARG A 287 -16.76 14.02 12.43
CA ARG A 287 -17.29 12.66 12.64
C ARG A 287 -16.46 11.87 13.64
N VAL A 288 -15.13 11.95 13.53
CA VAL A 288 -14.21 11.32 14.48
C VAL A 288 -14.50 11.80 15.90
N VAL A 289 -14.60 13.12 16.12
CA VAL A 289 -14.92 13.70 17.43
C VAL A 289 -16.25 13.16 17.96
N ALA A 290 -17.29 13.11 17.13
CA ALA A 290 -18.61 12.60 17.52
C ALA A 290 -18.58 11.11 17.89
N TYR A 291 -17.82 10.29 17.17
CA TYR A 291 -17.68 8.86 17.47
C TYR A 291 -16.86 8.60 18.74
N VAL A 292 -15.80 9.37 18.96
CA VAL A 292 -14.97 9.26 20.17
C VAL A 292 -15.77 9.66 21.42
N ASP A 293 -16.59 10.71 21.37
CA ASP A 293 -17.43 11.09 22.51
C ASP A 293 -18.53 10.06 22.82
N ARG A 294 -19.07 9.40 21.79
CA ARG A 294 -20.05 8.30 21.94
C ARG A 294 -19.45 7.00 22.48
N ALA A 295 -18.13 6.83 22.43
CA ALA A 295 -17.51 5.64 22.99
C ALA A 295 -17.71 5.67 24.52
N PRO A 296 -18.34 4.63 25.13
CA PRO A 296 -18.57 4.60 26.57
C PRO A 296 -17.26 4.86 27.31
N ARG A 297 -17.23 5.92 28.11
CA ARG A 297 -16.09 6.26 28.94
C ARG A 297 -15.85 5.10 29.90
N ALA A 298 -14.65 4.51 29.88
CA ALA A 298 -14.22 3.55 30.88
C ALA A 298 -14.39 4.23 32.25
N HIS A 299 -15.31 3.72 33.06
CA HIS A 299 -15.42 4.15 34.44
C HIS A 299 -14.22 3.56 35.17
N SER A 300 -13.40 4.45 35.73
CA SER A 300 -12.24 4.11 36.55
C SER A 300 -12.63 3.41 37.85
#